data_AF-A0A951K202-F1
#
_entry.id   AF-A0A951K202-F1
#
_cell.length_a   1.000
_cell.length_b   1.000
_cell.length_c   1.000
_cell.angle_alpha   90.00
_cell.angle_beta   90.00
_cell.angle_gamma   90.00
#
_symmetry.space_group_name_H-M   'P 1'
#
loop_
_entity.id
_entity.type
_entity.pdbx_description
1 polymer ?
#
loop_
_entity_poly.entity_id
_entity_poly.type
_entity_poly.pdbx_seq_one_letter_code
_entity_poly.pdbx_strand_id
1 'polypeptide(L)'
;MLERRTTTRIVLGLVAPPWRLDGGLRPTDAAHFDAFDEPGYVRITWSFVLAPVRDGSATLLVTETRVAATDAHARRRFGRYWSVVGPFSGIVRRMMLAAVARGSVYGADRTC
;
A
#
# COMPACT_ATOMS: atom_id res chain seq x y z
N MET A 1 8.77 1.20 -9.98
CA MET A 1 8.13 1.50 -8.69
C MET A 1 7.80 2.98 -8.69
N LEU A 2 6.54 3.34 -8.45
CA LEU A 2 6.11 4.73 -8.26
C LEU A 2 6.24 5.07 -6.77
N GLU A 3 6.83 6.23 -6.46
CA GLU A 3 6.82 6.79 -5.11
C GLU A 3 6.32 8.23 -5.18
N ARG A 4 5.27 8.56 -4.43
CA ARG A 4 4.88 9.94 -4.15
C ARG A 4 4.93 10.18 -2.64
N ARG A 5 5.64 11.22 -2.23
CA ARG A 5 5.83 11.58 -0.82
C ARG A 5 5.47 13.04 -0.57
N THR A 6 4.63 13.26 0.44
CA THR A 6 4.40 14.54 1.09
C THR A 6 4.70 14.38 2.58
N THR A 7 4.73 15.48 3.34
CA THR A 7 5.01 15.46 4.79
C THR A 7 4.11 14.50 5.57
N THR A 8 2.88 14.30 5.10
CA THR A 8 1.85 13.49 5.79
C THR A 8 1.39 12.27 5.01
N ARG A 9 1.90 12.04 3.79
CA ARG A 9 1.44 10.92 2.94
C ARG A 9 2.57 10.34 2.12
N ILE A 10 2.64 9.01 2.10
CA ILE A 10 3.49 8.24 1.18
C ILE A 10 2.61 7.32 0.37
N VAL A 11 2.83 7.24 -0.93
CA VAL A 11 2.16 6.29 -1.84
C VAL A 11 3.22 5.53 -2.60
N LEU A 12 3.19 4.21 -2.47
CA LEU A 12 4.04 3.28 -3.21
C LEU A 12 3.20 2.58 -4.27
N GLY A 13 3.63 2.60 -5.52
CA GLY A 13 2.97 1.94 -6.65
C GLY A 13 3.87 0.86 -7.26
N LEU A 14 3.28 -0.31 -7.50
CA LEU A 14 3.93 -1.45 -8.15
C LEU A 14 2.99 -2.11 -9.16
N VAL A 15 3.57 -2.65 -10.22
CA VAL A 15 2.83 -3.38 -11.26
C VAL A 15 3.35 -4.81 -11.26
N ALA A 16 2.50 -5.75 -10.92
CA ALA A 16 2.89 -7.14 -10.80
C ALA A 16 1.67 -8.06 -10.93
N PRO A 17 1.87 -9.30 -11.35
CA PRO A 17 0.94 -10.41 -11.18
C PRO A 17 1.32 -11.22 -9.92
N PRO A 18 0.83 -10.86 -8.71
CA PRO A 18 1.31 -11.42 -7.45
C PRO A 18 1.04 -12.93 -7.26
N TRP A 19 0.21 -13.51 -8.12
CA TRP A 19 -0.06 -14.96 -8.16
C TRP A 19 0.97 -15.76 -8.96
N ARG A 20 1.91 -15.09 -9.66
CA ARG A 20 3.00 -15.80 -10.34
C ARG A 20 4.17 -15.99 -9.38
N LEU A 21 4.75 -17.19 -9.39
CA LEU A 21 5.87 -17.56 -8.53
C LEU A 21 7.17 -16.79 -8.85
N ASP A 22 7.33 -16.33 -10.10
CA ASP A 22 8.44 -15.47 -10.53
C ASP A 22 8.23 -13.99 -10.12
N GLY A 23 7.13 -13.67 -9.44
CA GLY A 23 6.75 -12.33 -9.01
C GLY A 23 6.30 -11.42 -10.17
N GLY A 24 6.84 -11.61 -11.37
CA GLY A 24 6.47 -10.92 -12.60
C GLY A 24 6.51 -9.39 -12.48
N LEU A 25 7.28 -8.86 -11.53
CA LEU A 25 7.33 -7.43 -11.25
C LEU A 25 7.75 -6.69 -12.52
N ARG A 26 6.92 -5.74 -12.95
CA ARG A 26 7.24 -4.85 -14.05
C ARG A 26 7.75 -3.54 -13.50
N PRO A 27 9.03 -3.20 -13.76
CA PRO A 27 9.53 -1.86 -13.53
C PRO A 27 8.67 -0.87 -14.32
N THR A 28 8.11 0.10 -13.62
CA THR A 28 7.37 1.22 -14.21
C THR A 28 7.75 2.47 -13.45
N ASP A 29 7.84 3.61 -14.12
CA ASP A 29 8.06 4.89 -13.46
C ASP A 29 6.72 5.54 -13.09
N ALA A 30 6.78 6.76 -12.57
CA ALA A 30 5.60 7.50 -12.17
C ALA A 30 4.67 7.87 -13.33
N ALA A 31 5.23 8.14 -14.52
CA ALA A 31 4.48 8.59 -15.68
C ALA A 31 3.74 7.42 -16.34
N HIS A 32 4.36 6.24 -16.37
CA HIS A 32 3.82 5.05 -17.03
C HIS A 32 2.91 4.22 -16.13
N PHE A 33 2.94 4.40 -14.80
CA PHE A 33 2.11 3.63 -13.86
C PHE A 33 0.60 3.80 -14.12
N ASP A 34 0.15 5.04 -14.35
CA ASP A 34 -1.28 5.34 -14.54
C ASP A 34 -1.80 4.88 -15.91
N ALA A 35 -0.93 4.85 -16.92
CA ALA A 35 -1.25 4.40 -18.27
C ALA A 35 -1.04 2.89 -18.50
N PHE A 36 -0.44 2.16 -17.54
CA PHE A 36 -0.12 0.75 -17.73
C PHE A 36 -1.39 -0.12 -17.89
N ASP A 37 -1.49 -0.79 -19.04
CA ASP A 37 -2.65 -1.59 -19.45
C ASP A 37 -2.29 -2.99 -19.99
N GLU A 38 -1.01 -3.42 -19.90
CA GLU A 38 -0.59 -4.73 -20.39
C GLU A 38 -1.45 -5.85 -19.77
N PRO A 39 -2.06 -6.73 -20.59
CA PRO A 39 -2.94 -7.78 -20.09
C PRO A 39 -2.21 -8.76 -19.15
N GLY A 40 -2.91 -9.23 -18.13
CA GLY A 40 -2.42 -10.21 -17.16
C GLY A 40 -1.78 -9.61 -15.92
N TYR A 41 -1.87 -8.30 -15.73
CA TYR A 41 -1.23 -7.57 -14.63
C TYR A 41 -2.24 -6.93 -13.68
N VAL A 42 -1.77 -6.61 -12.47
CA VAL A 42 -2.46 -5.67 -11.59
C VAL A 42 -1.52 -4.54 -11.21
N ARG A 43 -2.09 -3.33 -11.17
CA ARG A 43 -1.48 -2.15 -10.56
C ARG A 43 -1.89 -2.12 -9.11
N ILE A 44 -0.91 -2.07 -8.21
CA ILE A 44 -1.13 -2.06 -6.77
C ILE A 44 -0.54 -0.78 -6.23
N THR A 45 -1.34 -0.02 -5.50
CA THR A 45 -0.85 1.14 -4.74
C THR A 45 -1.05 0.90 -3.26
N TRP A 46 -0.01 1.14 -2.46
CA TRP A 46 -0.06 1.13 -1.01
C TRP A 46 0.20 2.53 -0.49
N SER A 47 -0.82 3.13 0.12
CA SER A 47 -0.74 4.46 0.70
C SER A 47 -0.68 4.42 2.21
N PHE A 48 0.12 5.31 2.77
CA PHE A 48 0.31 5.58 4.18
C PHE A 48 -0.04 7.05 4.40
N VAL A 49 -0.97 7.32 5.32
CA VAL A 49 -1.44 8.67 5.63
C VAL A 49 -1.34 8.89 7.13
N LEU A 50 -0.69 9.98 7.52
CA LEU A 50 -0.62 10.46 8.89
C LEU A 50 -1.66 11.56 9.06
N ALA A 51 -2.58 11.37 10.01
CA ALA A 51 -3.58 12.36 10.37
C ALA A 51 -3.50 12.65 11.88
N PRO A 52 -3.43 13.93 12.31
CA PRO A 52 -3.48 14.25 13.72
C PRO A 52 -4.85 13.87 14.31
N VAL A 53 -4.86 13.31 15.52
CA VAL A 53 -6.11 13.15 16.29
C VAL A 53 -6.56 14.53 16.78
N ARG A 54 -7.88 14.75 16.89
CA ARG A 54 -8.48 16.08 17.14
C ARG A 54 -7.95 16.79 18.39
N ASP A 55 -7.54 16.04 19.41
CA ASP A 55 -7.01 16.56 20.67
C ASP A 55 -5.48 16.74 20.66
N GLY A 56 -4.80 16.41 19.55
CA GLY A 56 -3.35 16.48 19.40
C GLY A 56 -2.59 15.41 20.18
N SER A 57 -3.27 14.49 20.87
CA SER A 57 -2.64 13.51 21.76
C SER A 57 -1.92 12.38 21.02
N ALA A 58 -2.27 12.15 19.76
CA ALA A 58 -1.73 11.10 18.94
C ALA A 58 -1.78 11.44 17.44
N THR A 59 -1.03 10.68 16.66
CA THR A 59 -1.12 10.66 15.20
C THR A 59 -1.73 9.34 14.75
N LEU A 60 -2.82 9.39 13.99
CA LEU A 60 -3.44 8.25 13.34
C LEU A 60 -2.67 7.93 12.06
N LEU A 61 -2.09 6.73 11.99
CA LEU A 61 -1.52 6.17 10.77
C LEU A 61 -2.56 5.29 10.08
N VAL A 62 -3.03 5.72 8.91
CA VAL A 62 -3.93 4.96 8.04
C VAL A 62 -3.13 4.33 6.91
N THR A 63 -3.39 3.05 6.64
CA THR A 63 -2.85 2.38 5.45
C THR A 63 -3.96 1.89 4.56
N GLU A 64 -3.82 2.13 3.25
CA GLU A 64 -4.80 1.73 2.25
C GLU A 64 -4.09 1.11 1.06
N THR A 65 -4.48 -0.12 0.70
CA THR A 65 -4.00 -0.82 -0.49
C THR A 65 -5.10 -0.81 -1.53
N ARG A 66 -4.85 -0.22 -2.70
CA ARG A 66 -5.76 -0.23 -3.85
C ARG A 66 -5.15 -1.10 -4.94
N VAL A 67 -5.99 -1.86 -5.63
CA VAL A 67 -5.58 -2.75 -6.70
C VAL A 67 -6.49 -2.55 -7.92
N ALA A 68 -5.88 -2.26 -9.06
CA ALA A 68 -6.56 -2.16 -10.35
C ALA A 68 -6.01 -3.24 -11.30
N ALA A 69 -6.87 -4.15 -11.74
CA ALA A 69 -6.52 -5.13 -12.76
C ALA A 69 -6.52 -4.50 -14.15
N THR A 70 -5.57 -4.89 -15.01
CA THR A 70 -5.51 -4.41 -16.40
C THR A 70 -6.57 -5.06 -17.28
N ASP A 71 -7.01 -6.28 -16.94
CA ASP A 71 -8.05 -7.00 -17.67
C ASP A 71 -8.94 -7.87 -16.75
N ALA A 72 -10.05 -8.39 -17.30
CA ALA A 72 -11.03 -9.19 -16.57
C ALA A 72 -10.48 -10.54 -16.08
N HIS A 73 -9.52 -11.14 -16.78
CA HIS A 73 -8.89 -12.39 -16.38
C HIS A 73 -7.86 -12.15 -15.26
N ALA A 74 -7.07 -11.07 -15.32
CA ALA A 74 -6.25 -10.63 -14.20
C ALA A 74 -7.10 -10.35 -12.94
N ARG A 75 -8.27 -9.71 -13.09
CA ARG A 75 -9.21 -9.48 -11.98
C ARG A 75 -9.66 -10.79 -11.32
N ARG A 76 -10.02 -11.80 -12.11
CA ARG A 76 -10.44 -13.12 -11.60
C ARG A 76 -9.30 -13.85 -10.87
N ARG A 77 -8.09 -13.84 -11.44
CA ARG A 77 -6.90 -14.43 -10.81
C ARG A 77 -6.55 -13.72 -9.51
N PHE A 78 -6.57 -12.39 -9.52
CA PHE A 78 -6.35 -11.59 -8.32
C PHE A 78 -7.38 -11.92 -7.24
N GLY A 79 -8.67 -12.03 -7.58
CA GLY A 79 -9.72 -12.39 -6.63
C GLY A 79 -9.48 -13.74 -5.95
N ARG A 80 -9.12 -14.78 -6.72
CA ARG A 80 -8.79 -16.12 -6.18
C ARG A 80 -7.53 -16.12 -5.32
N TYR A 81 -6.49 -15.40 -5.76
CA TYR A 81 -5.27 -15.21 -4.99
C TYR A 81 -5.57 -14.49 -3.67
N TRP A 82 -6.36 -13.41 -3.74
CA TRP A 82 -6.67 -12.56 -2.60
C TRP A 82 -7.61 -13.24 -1.60
N SER A 83 -8.50 -14.14 -2.02
CA SER A 83 -9.32 -14.90 -1.07
C SER A 83 -8.49 -15.83 -0.18
N VAL A 84 -7.34 -16.30 -0.68
CA VAL A 84 -6.42 -17.16 0.09
C VAL A 84 -5.41 -16.32 0.88
N VAL A 85 -4.76 -15.34 0.25
CA VAL A 85 -3.64 -14.58 0.83
C VAL A 85 -4.10 -13.34 1.60
N GLY A 86 -5.24 -12.76 1.24
CA GLY A 86 -5.78 -11.52 1.83
C GLY A 86 -5.92 -11.57 3.35
N PRO A 87 -6.47 -12.63 3.97
CA PRO A 87 -6.56 -12.75 5.43
C PRO A 87 -5.21 -12.68 6.13
N PHE A 88 -4.21 -13.40 5.62
CA PHE A 88 -2.84 -13.40 6.15
C PHE A 88 -2.17 -12.05 5.96
N SER A 89 -2.32 -11.44 4.76
CA SER A 89 -1.82 -10.09 4.49
C SER A 89 -2.41 -9.07 5.47
N GLY A 90 -3.70 -9.18 5.78
CA GLY A 90 -4.38 -8.33 6.75
C GLY A 90 -3.80 -8.44 8.16
N ILE A 91 -3.49 -9.66 8.62
CA ILE A 91 -2.86 -9.88 9.93
C ILE A 91 -1.48 -9.24 9.98
N VAL A 92 -0.62 -9.51 8.99
CA VAL A 92 0.74 -8.95 8.94
C VAL A 92 0.70 -7.41 8.93
N ARG A 93 -0.21 -6.81 8.16
CA ARG A 93 -0.39 -5.35 8.13
C ARG A 93 -0.83 -4.78 9.48
N ARG A 94 -1.74 -5.45 10.20
CA ARG A 94 -2.12 -5.05 11.56
C ARG A 94 -0.96 -5.18 12.54
N MET A 95 -0.18 -6.25 12.47
CA MET A 95 1.01 -6.44 13.31
C MET A 95 2.06 -5.36 13.05
N MET A 96 2.29 -5.00 11.78
CA MET A 96 3.15 -3.90 11.40
C MET A 96 2.66 -2.58 12.00
N LEU A 97 1.38 -2.23 11.84
CA LEU A 97 0.81 -1.00 12.42
C LEU A 97 0.93 -0.98 13.95
N ALA A 98 0.68 -2.10 14.61
CA ALA A 98 0.84 -2.22 16.06
C ALA A 98 2.30 -2.05 16.49
N ALA A 99 3.25 -2.57 15.72
CA ALA A 99 4.68 -2.37 15.98
C ALA A 99 5.09 -0.91 15.80
N VAL A 100 4.61 -0.24 14.75
CA VAL A 100 4.84 1.20 14.54
C VAL A 100 4.26 2.01 15.70
N ALA A 101 3.03 1.71 16.14
CA ALA A 101 2.40 2.40 17.27
C ALA A 101 3.15 2.21 18.59
N ARG A 102 3.77 1.03 18.82
CA ARG A 102 4.62 0.80 20.00
C ARG A 102 5.96 1.54 19.92
N GLY A 103 6.53 1.66 18.72
CA GLY A 103 7.82 2.30 18.49
C GLY A 103 7.75 3.82 18.33
N SER A 104 6.57 4.38 18.11
CA SER A 104 6.39 5.83 18.02
C SER A 104 6.50 6.46 19.41
N VAL A 105 7.57 7.21 19.64
CA VAL A 105 7.69 8.09 20.80
C VAL A 105 6.88 9.35 20.51
N TYR A 106 6.00 9.76 21.44
CA TYR A 106 5.39 11.08 21.38
C TYR A 106 6.49 12.11 21.55
N GLY A 107 6.88 12.78 20.47
CA GLY A 107 7.77 13.94 20.52
C GLY A 107 7.03 15.09 21.18
N ALA A 108 7.09 15.18 22.51
CA ALA A 108 6.75 16.38 23.24
C ALA A 108 7.85 17.43 23.03
N ASP A 109 8.03 17.90 21.80
CA ASP A 109 8.73 19.16 21.57
C ASP A 109 7.68 20.28 21.66
N ARG A 110 7.33 20.60 22.91
CA ARG A 110 6.74 21.88 23.28
C ARG A 110 7.88 22.77 23.75
N THR A 111 8.63 23.30 22.80
CA THR A 111 9.42 24.50 23.03
C THR A 111 8.46 25.69 23.01
N CYS A 112 8.09 26.16 24.21
CA CYS A 112 7.81 27.57 24.48
C CYS A 112 8.23 27.88 25.91
#